data_AF-A0AAN4KL25-F1
#
_entry.id   AF-A0AAN4KL25-F1
#
_cell.length_a   1.000
_cell.length_b   1.000
_cell.length_c   1.000
_cell.angle_alpha   90.00
_cell.angle_beta   90.00
_cell.angle_gamma   90.00
#
_symmetry.space_group_name_H-M   'P 1'
#
loop_
_entity.id
_entity.type
_entity.pdbx_description
1 polymer ?
#
loop_
_entity_poly.entity_id
_entity_poly.type
_entity_poly.pdbx_seq_one_letter_code
_entity_poly.pdbx_strand_id
1 'polypeptide(L)'
;MYQPNYDARVSPPKPPTIDPTQPQILPPGPTLDITQPQILPPGPITEPTQQQIQQVVGTQFLPFKKPVLDFVKPWVDYGLNEAKHTSHEHALTEVAAIMFLVGKGFNPTIAHYIVESWEKNEQF
;
A
#
# COMPACT_ATOMS: atom_id res chain seq x y z
N MET A 1 21.27 17.79 38.71
CA MET A 1 21.95 17.82 37.40
C MET A 1 21.90 16.40 36.83
N TYR A 2 21.06 16.14 35.82
CA TYR A 2 20.95 14.84 35.17
C TYR A 2 21.77 14.89 33.88
N GLN A 3 22.79 14.02 33.74
CA GLN A 3 23.53 13.85 32.50
C GLN A 3 22.96 12.62 31.77
N PRO A 4 22.50 12.73 30.51
CA PRO A 4 22.13 11.56 29.72
C PRO A 4 23.39 10.82 29.26
N ASN A 5 23.38 9.51 29.44
CA ASN A 5 24.40 8.61 28.92
C ASN A 5 24.23 8.52 27.39
N TYR A 6 25.23 8.97 26.63
CA TYR A 6 25.23 8.84 25.18
C TYR A 6 25.74 7.45 24.82
N ASP A 7 24.83 6.51 24.58
CA ASP A 7 25.19 5.22 23.98
C ASP A 7 25.85 5.46 22.62
N ALA A 8 27.08 4.94 22.46
CA ALA A 8 27.84 5.02 21.23
C ALA A 8 27.08 4.31 20.09
N ARG A 9 26.52 5.10 19.17
CA ARG A 9 25.92 4.56 17.94
C ARG A 9 27.00 3.83 17.14
N VAL A 10 26.87 2.51 17.07
CA VAL A 10 27.66 1.67 16.15
C VAL A 10 27.32 2.11 14.73
N SER A 11 28.33 2.51 13.95
CA SER A 11 28.12 2.85 12.54
C SER A 11 27.59 1.63 11.79
N PRO A 12 26.63 1.80 10.85
CA PRO A 12 26.15 0.70 10.03
C PRO A 12 27.31 0.11 9.20
N PRO A 13 27.30 -1.22 8.96
CA PRO A 13 28.34 -1.86 8.17
C PRO A 13 28.35 -1.29 6.74
N LYS A 14 29.56 -1.13 6.18
CA LYS A 14 29.75 -0.70 4.80
C LYS A 14 29.06 -1.69 3.85
N PRO A 15 28.29 -1.23 2.84
CA PRO A 15 27.68 -2.12 1.86
C PRO A 15 28.74 -3.00 1.18
N PRO A 16 28.44 -4.29 0.93
CA PRO A 16 29.35 -5.15 0.20
C PRO A 16 29.63 -4.57 -1.19
N THR A 17 30.90 -4.49 -1.57
CA THR A 17 31.31 -4.15 -2.92
C THR A 17 30.95 -5.33 -3.82
N ILE A 18 29.99 -5.11 -4.73
CA ILE A 18 29.53 -6.13 -5.67
C ILE A 18 30.62 -6.30 -6.74
N ASP A 19 31.24 -7.48 -6.79
CA ASP A 19 32.13 -7.88 -7.88
C ASP A 19 31.27 -8.30 -9.08
N PRO A 20 31.32 -7.57 -10.22
CA PRO A 20 30.48 -7.85 -11.38
C PRO A 20 30.85 -9.15 -12.11
N THR A 21 31.92 -9.86 -11.71
CA THR A 21 32.37 -11.08 -12.38
C THR A 21 31.96 -12.38 -11.69
N GLN A 22 31.31 -12.32 -10.52
CA GLN A 22 30.85 -13.52 -9.82
C GLN A 22 29.44 -13.96 -10.28
N PRO A 23 29.26 -15.18 -10.81
CA PRO A 23 27.92 -15.71 -11.10
C PRO A 23 27.12 -15.84 -9.80
N GLN A 24 26.10 -15.00 -9.64
CA GLN A 24 25.15 -15.12 -8.53
C GLN A 24 24.28 -16.35 -8.77
N ILE A 25 24.50 -17.41 -8.00
CA ILE A 25 23.53 -18.49 -7.85
C ILE A 25 22.38 -17.90 -7.01
N LEU A 26 21.34 -17.43 -7.70
CA LEU A 26 20.14 -16.91 -7.05
C LEU A 26 19.50 -18.07 -6.25
N PRO A 27 19.20 -17.90 -4.94
CA PRO A 27 18.43 -18.90 -4.22
C PRO A 27 17.06 -19.06 -4.92
N PRO A 28 16.44 -20.26 -4.89
CA PRO A 28 15.09 -20.42 -5.39
C PRO A 28 14.19 -19.40 -4.70
N GLY A 29 13.48 -18.60 -5.51
CA GLY A 29 12.61 -17.55 -5.02
C GLY A 29 11.55 -18.11 -4.05
N PRO A 30 10.97 -17.27 -3.18
CA PRO A 30 9.93 -17.71 -2.26
C PRO A 30 8.79 -18.35 -3.04
N THR A 31 8.42 -19.58 -2.65
CA THR A 31 7.23 -20.27 -3.15
C THR A 31 6.03 -19.39 -2.86
N LEU A 32 5.31 -18.97 -3.89
CA LEU A 32 4.13 -18.10 -3.76
C LEU A 32 3.00 -18.87 -3.08
N ASP A 33 2.83 -18.68 -1.78
CA ASP A 33 1.63 -19.10 -1.07
C ASP A 33 0.50 -18.08 -1.35
N ILE A 34 -0.37 -18.46 -2.27
CA ILE A 34 -1.56 -17.70 -2.72
C ILE A 34 -2.66 -17.58 -1.65
N THR A 35 -2.54 -18.28 -0.52
CA THR A 35 -3.49 -18.15 0.61
C THR A 35 -3.09 -17.06 1.61
N GLN A 36 -1.89 -16.51 1.48
CA GLN A 36 -1.41 -15.42 2.32
C GLN A 36 -1.56 -14.06 1.60
N PRO A 37 -2.18 -13.04 2.23
CA PRO A 37 -2.14 -11.68 1.68
C PRO A 37 -0.69 -11.23 1.61
N GLN A 38 -0.16 -11.18 0.38
CA GLN A 38 1.17 -10.66 0.09
C GLN A 38 1.13 -9.14 0.31
N ILE A 39 1.57 -8.66 1.47
CA ILE A 39 2.04 -7.29 1.57
C ILE A 39 3.38 -7.29 0.84
N LEU A 40 3.35 -6.98 -0.46
CA LEU A 40 4.58 -6.81 -1.22
C LEU A 40 5.44 -5.79 -0.45
N PRO A 41 6.68 -6.12 -0.05
CA PRO A 41 7.55 -5.11 0.53
C PRO A 41 7.70 -3.96 -0.48
N PRO A 42 7.95 -2.72 -0.04
CA PRO A 42 8.22 -1.58 -0.92
C PRO A 42 9.58 -1.78 -1.60
N GLY A 43 9.65 -2.71 -2.53
CA GLY A 43 10.70 -2.88 -3.51
C GLY A 43 10.34 -2.17 -4.81
N PRO A 44 11.28 -2.06 -5.76
CA PRO A 44 11.05 -1.35 -7.02
C PRO A 44 9.78 -1.89 -7.69
N ILE A 45 8.88 -0.97 -8.03
CA ILE A 45 7.64 -1.23 -8.77
C ILE A 45 8.04 -1.54 -10.22
N THR A 46 8.64 -2.69 -10.46
CA THR A 46 8.75 -3.22 -11.83
C THR A 46 7.40 -3.80 -12.19
N GLU A 47 6.85 -3.41 -13.35
CA GLU A 47 5.61 -4.01 -13.84
C GLU A 47 5.71 -5.54 -13.81
N PRO A 48 4.68 -6.26 -13.31
CA PRO A 48 4.69 -7.71 -13.30
C PRO A 48 4.71 -8.23 -14.75
N THR A 49 5.49 -9.28 -15.00
CA THR A 49 5.53 -9.93 -16.31
C THR A 49 4.17 -10.55 -16.65
N GLN A 50 3.85 -10.70 -17.94
CA GLN A 50 2.59 -11.35 -18.39
C GLN A 50 2.37 -12.75 -17.79
N GLN A 51 3.44 -13.48 -17.50
CA GLN A 51 3.37 -14.79 -16.85
C GLN A 51 2.96 -14.67 -15.37
N GLN A 52 3.50 -13.68 -14.65
CA GLN A 52 3.09 -13.38 -13.27
C GLN A 52 1.65 -12.87 -13.23
N ILE A 53 1.24 -12.05 -14.20
CA ILE A 53 -0.15 -11.60 -14.34
C ILE A 53 -1.06 -12.80 -14.60
N GLN A 54 -0.71 -13.77 -15.44
CA GLN A 54 -1.57 -14.94 -15.66
C GLN A 54 -1.66 -15.87 -14.43
N GLN A 55 -0.63 -15.92 -13.59
CA GLN A 55 -0.65 -16.68 -12.33
C GLN A 55 -1.51 -16.02 -11.25
N VAL A 56 -1.56 -14.69 -11.22
CA VAL A 56 -2.30 -13.92 -10.20
C VAL A 56 -3.68 -13.49 -10.72
N VAL A 57 -3.76 -12.93 -11.91
CA VAL A 57 -4.98 -12.44 -12.55
C VAL A 57 -5.58 -13.54 -13.41
N GLY A 58 -6.36 -14.41 -12.77
CA GLY A 58 -7.16 -15.47 -13.42
C GLY A 58 -8.63 -15.41 -13.01
N THR A 59 -9.39 -16.44 -13.38
CA THR A 59 -10.82 -16.58 -12.97
C THR A 59 -11.00 -16.68 -11.45
N GLN A 60 -9.92 -16.97 -10.71
CA GLN A 60 -9.88 -17.08 -9.25
C GLN A 60 -10.36 -15.82 -8.51
N PHE A 61 -10.25 -14.63 -9.12
CA PHE A 61 -10.71 -13.39 -8.52
C PHE A 61 -12.12 -12.95 -8.97
N LEU A 62 -12.74 -13.63 -9.94
CA LEU A 62 -14.08 -13.28 -10.42
C LEU A 62 -15.17 -13.30 -9.34
N PRO A 63 -15.17 -14.24 -8.37
CA PRO A 63 -16.14 -14.22 -7.27
C PRO A 63 -16.09 -12.95 -6.41
N PHE A 64 -14.94 -12.28 -6.34
CA PHE A 64 -14.78 -11.05 -5.57
C PHE A 64 -15.26 -9.81 -6.32
N LYS A 65 -15.46 -9.87 -7.64
CA LYS A 65 -15.80 -8.69 -8.45
C LYS A 65 -17.01 -7.94 -7.89
N LYS A 66 -18.13 -8.63 -7.67
CA LYS A 66 -19.35 -7.98 -7.17
C LYS A 66 -19.21 -7.50 -5.71
N PRO A 67 -18.77 -8.34 -4.76
CA PRO A 67 -18.55 -7.89 -3.38
C PRO A 67 -17.62 -6.69 -3.26
N VAL A 68 -16.52 -6.66 -4.03
CA VAL A 68 -15.58 -5.52 -4.03
C VAL A 68 -16.24 -4.26 -4.58
N LEU A 69 -16.92 -4.36 -5.73
CA LEU A 69 -17.59 -3.20 -6.34
C LEU A 69 -18.72 -2.67 -5.45
N ASP A 70 -19.53 -3.56 -4.87
CA ASP A 70 -20.59 -3.17 -3.92
C ASP A 70 -20.01 -2.48 -2.67
N PHE A 71 -18.86 -2.98 -2.17
CA PHE A 71 -18.19 -2.44 -1.00
C PHE A 71 -17.58 -1.05 -1.24
N VAL A 72 -16.94 -0.83 -2.39
CA VAL A 72 -16.30 0.47 -2.70
C VAL A 72 -17.29 1.53 -3.19
N LYS A 73 -18.47 1.12 -3.69
CA LYS A 73 -19.44 2.03 -4.31
C LYS A 73 -19.80 3.25 -3.44
N PRO A 74 -20.10 3.12 -2.13
CA PRO A 74 -20.44 4.29 -1.31
C PRO A 74 -19.30 5.33 -1.25
N TRP A 75 -18.05 4.89 -1.31
CA TRP A 75 -16.87 5.76 -1.28
C TRP A 75 -16.60 6.43 -2.62
N VAL A 76 -16.89 5.74 -3.72
CA VAL A 76 -16.89 6.34 -5.06
C VAL A 76 -17.98 7.40 -5.16
N ASP A 77 -19.20 7.09 -4.70
CA ASP A 77 -20.31 8.06 -4.69
C ASP A 77 -19.98 9.28 -3.81
N TYR A 78 -19.33 9.06 -2.66
CA TYR A 78 -18.79 10.12 -1.80
C TYR A 78 -17.78 11.01 -2.54
N GLY A 79 -16.72 10.44 -3.11
CA GLY A 79 -15.71 11.22 -3.84
C GLY A 79 -16.28 12.00 -5.03
N LEU A 80 -17.27 11.43 -5.74
CA LEU A 80 -18.00 12.15 -6.79
C LEU A 80 -18.87 13.30 -6.26
N ASN A 81 -19.35 13.19 -5.02
CA ASN A 81 -20.05 14.28 -4.36
C ASN A 81 -19.08 15.37 -3.92
N GLU A 82 -17.98 15.01 -3.25
CA GLU A 82 -16.94 15.94 -2.82
C GLU A 82 -16.35 16.71 -3.99
N ALA A 83 -16.05 16.05 -5.12
CA ALA A 83 -15.51 16.69 -6.32
C ALA A 83 -16.43 17.78 -6.93
N LYS A 84 -17.70 17.88 -6.52
CA LYS A 84 -18.58 19.00 -6.91
C LYS A 84 -18.33 20.26 -6.07
N HIS A 85 -17.78 20.09 -4.88
CA HIS A 85 -17.55 21.13 -3.88
C HIS A 85 -16.06 21.47 -3.72
N THR A 86 -15.17 20.58 -4.18
CA THR A 86 -13.70 20.71 -4.15
C THR A 86 -13.08 20.32 -5.51
N SER A 87 -11.78 20.00 -5.56
CA SER A 87 -11.11 19.47 -6.75
C SER A 87 -11.26 17.95 -6.87
N HIS A 88 -11.09 17.43 -8.09
CA HIS A 88 -11.05 15.98 -8.31
C HIS A 88 -9.82 15.35 -7.65
N GLU A 89 -8.70 16.05 -7.61
CA GLU A 89 -7.47 15.61 -6.95
C GLU A 89 -7.69 15.41 -5.45
N HIS A 90 -8.33 16.38 -4.81
CA HIS A 90 -8.72 16.32 -3.42
C HIS A 90 -9.62 15.10 -3.15
N ALA A 91 -10.77 15.04 -3.83
CA ALA A 91 -11.76 13.99 -3.59
C ALA A 91 -11.21 12.57 -3.85
N LEU A 92 -10.37 12.39 -4.88
CA LEU A 92 -9.73 11.11 -5.15
C LEU A 92 -8.67 10.75 -4.11
N THR A 93 -7.95 11.76 -3.58
CA THR A 93 -6.97 11.56 -2.50
C THR A 93 -7.67 11.07 -1.24
N GLU A 94 -8.82 11.65 -0.89
CA GLU A 94 -9.60 11.20 0.25
C GLU A 94 -10.09 9.76 0.09
N VAL A 95 -10.72 9.43 -1.05
CA VAL A 95 -11.18 8.06 -1.31
C VAL A 95 -10.03 7.06 -1.24
N ALA A 96 -8.86 7.40 -1.78
CA ALA A 96 -7.68 6.56 -1.70
C ALA A 96 -7.20 6.37 -0.24
N ALA A 97 -7.18 7.44 0.56
CA ALA A 97 -6.80 7.38 1.96
C ALA A 97 -7.77 6.52 2.80
N ILE A 98 -9.09 6.68 2.58
CA ILE A 98 -10.11 5.86 3.25
C ILE A 98 -9.88 4.39 2.90
N MET A 99 -9.68 4.04 1.62
CA MET A 99 -9.47 2.65 1.20
C MET A 99 -8.15 2.07 1.73
N PHE A 100 -7.10 2.88 1.83
CA PHE A 100 -5.85 2.46 2.46
C PHE A 100 -6.04 2.08 3.93
N LEU A 101 -6.76 2.91 4.70
CA LEU A 101 -7.08 2.62 6.10
C LEU A 101 -7.98 1.38 6.24
N VAL A 102 -8.97 1.22 5.36
CA VAL A 102 -9.76 -0.02 5.31
C VAL A 102 -8.86 -1.24 5.08
N GLY A 103 -7.92 -1.16 4.13
CA GLY A 103 -6.94 -2.23 3.89
C GLY A 103 -6.01 -2.51 5.07
N LYS A 104 -5.81 -1.53 5.96
CA LYS A 104 -5.10 -1.68 7.24
C LYS A 104 -5.95 -2.29 8.36
N GLY A 105 -7.23 -2.56 8.11
CA GLY A 105 -8.17 -3.18 9.06
C GLY A 105 -9.07 -2.21 9.82
N PHE A 106 -9.09 -0.93 9.44
CA PHE A 106 -10.01 0.03 10.05
C PHE A 106 -11.45 -0.20 9.55
N ASN A 107 -12.43 0.02 10.44
CA ASN A 107 -13.83 0.06 10.04
C ASN A 107 -14.02 1.21 9.00
N PRO A 108 -14.75 1.00 7.89
CA PRO A 108 -14.87 1.99 6.82
C PRO A 108 -15.40 3.36 7.28
N THR A 109 -16.38 3.39 8.18
CA THR A 109 -16.91 4.64 8.74
C THR A 109 -15.87 5.35 9.60
N ILE A 110 -15.07 4.60 10.37
CA ILE A 110 -13.98 5.17 11.17
C ILE A 110 -12.85 5.69 10.26
N ALA A 111 -12.50 4.96 9.19
CA ALA A 111 -11.52 5.41 8.20
C ALA A 111 -11.91 6.75 7.58
N HIS A 112 -13.19 6.92 7.21
CA HIS A 112 -13.73 8.18 6.74
C HIS A 112 -13.55 9.32 7.76
N TYR A 113 -13.98 9.13 9.02
CA TYR A 113 -13.81 10.17 10.03
C TYR A 113 -12.34 10.50 10.36
N ILE A 114 -11.41 9.55 10.17
CA ILE A 114 -9.97 9.82 10.27
C ILE A 114 -9.54 10.77 9.15
N VAL A 115 -9.93 10.51 7.90
CA VAL A 115 -9.57 11.35 6.75
C VAL A 115 -10.18 12.75 6.88
N GLU A 116 -11.47 12.83 7.23
CA GLU A 116 -12.17 14.10 7.55
C GLU A 116 -11.52 14.92 8.68
N SER A 117 -10.74 14.27 9.56
CA SER A 117 -10.05 14.97 10.64
C SER A 117 -8.79 15.71 10.16
N TRP A 118 -8.26 15.37 8.98
CA TRP A 118 -7.08 15.99 8.39
C TRP A 118 -7.43 17.32 7.70
N GLU A 119 -8.61 17.39 7.10
CA GLU A 119 -9.24 18.60 6.51
C GLU A 119 -9.23 19.81 7.47
N LYS A 120 -9.41 19.57 8.77
CA LYS A 120 -9.52 20.65 9.78
C LYS A 120 -8.19 21.35 10.06
N ASN A 121 -7.06 20.76 9.64
CA ASN A 121 -5.73 21.23 10.02
C ASN A 121 -4.78 21.52 8.83
N GLU A 122 -5.06 21.12 7.58
CA GLU A 122 -4.27 21.55 6.40
C GLU A 122 -4.91 21.28 5.04
N GLN A 123 -4.42 22.00 4.01
CA GLN A 123 -4.88 21.98 2.61
C GLN A 123 -4.40 20.74 1.86
N PHE A 124 -5.32 20.14 1.11
CA PHE A 124 -5.05 19.16 0.06
C PHE A 124 -4.75 19.85 -1.28
#